data_AF-A0A8B3CLY6-F1
#
_entry.id   AF-A0A8B3CLY6-F1
#
_cell.length_a   1.000
_cell.length_b   1.000
_cell.length_c   1.000
_cell.angle_alpha   90.00
_cell.angle_beta   90.00
_cell.angle_gamma   90.00
#
_symmetry.space_group_name_H-M   'P 1'
#
loop_
_entity.id
_entity.type
_entity.pdbx_description
1 polymer ?
#
loop_
_entity_poly.entity_id
_entity_poly.type
_entity_poly.pdbx_seq_one_letter_code
_entity_poly.pdbx_strand_id
1 'polypeptide(L)'
;MVEKNKISRKEQVKETLKKNKNSAILPASLEKGEVKSIDPQLENLRDFFKSLLNAHRRTISASIEFGEQLHKAKVSIGHGGFIDYIEKNKGYLGFDRRAASNYLRIYQFQHFISKDSKTIQDAIRDIRAATKELPEPDSENRLEKEINPLDYSYSKAKKLYYQFKKNGKGKKGLKKPVVDYIKRFIEEEIVKENNKHNEIISSLENDLKLF
;
A
#
# COMPACT_ATOMS: atom_id res chain seq x y z
N MET A 1 40.39 51.44 28.92
CA MET A 1 38.94 51.23 28.76
C MET A 1 38.65 50.95 27.29
N VAL A 2 37.56 50.19 27.02
CA VAL A 2 37.08 49.69 25.72
C VAL A 2 37.57 48.28 25.35
N GLU A 3 36.85 47.27 25.84
CA GLU A 3 36.70 46.00 25.11
C GLU A 3 35.26 45.90 24.59
N LYS A 4 35.18 45.63 23.29
CA LYS A 4 33.98 45.58 22.48
C LYS A 4 33.23 44.27 22.73
N ASN A 5 31.99 44.35 23.20
CA ASN A 5 31.07 43.21 23.27
C ASN A 5 30.78 42.66 21.87
N LYS A 6 31.42 41.54 21.51
CA LYS A 6 31.05 40.73 20.34
C LYS A 6 29.79 39.91 20.69
N ILE A 7 28.65 40.41 20.24
CA ILE A 7 27.35 39.72 20.29
C ILE A 7 27.47 38.39 19.53
N SER A 8 26.98 37.31 20.13
CA SER A 8 27.09 35.96 19.57
C SER A 8 26.15 35.78 18.38
N ARG A 9 26.58 35.00 17.38
CA ARG A 9 25.82 34.68 16.14
C ARG A 9 24.40 34.15 16.42
N LYS A 10 24.18 33.54 17.60
CA LYS A 10 22.86 33.07 18.05
C LYS A 10 21.91 34.20 18.45
N GLU A 11 22.42 35.33 18.92
CA GLU A 11 21.62 36.50 19.31
C GLU A 11 21.19 37.29 18.07
N GLN A 12 22.07 37.41 17.07
CA GLN A 12 21.73 38.01 15.77
C GLN A 12 20.58 37.26 15.07
N VAL A 13 20.57 35.92 15.14
CA VAL A 13 19.50 35.10 14.57
C VAL A 13 18.18 35.25 15.36
N LYS A 14 18.25 35.46 16.67
CA LYS A 14 17.04 35.72 17.47
C LYS A 14 16.46 37.12 17.21
N GLU A 15 17.28 38.12 16.94
CA GLU A 15 16.80 39.46 16.54
C GLU A 15 16.16 39.46 15.14
N THR A 16 16.74 38.74 14.17
CA THR A 16 16.12 38.62 12.83
C THR A 16 14.80 37.85 12.87
N LEU A 17 14.69 36.82 13.73
CA LEU A 17 13.44 36.09 13.94
C LEU A 17 12.38 36.90 14.71
N LYS A 18 12.79 37.84 15.59
CA LYS A 18 11.85 38.73 16.29
C LYS A 18 11.33 39.87 15.41
N LYS A 19 12.15 40.39 14.48
CA LYS A 19 11.69 41.40 13.51
C LYS A 19 10.64 40.87 12.54
N ASN A 20 10.58 39.56 12.31
CA ASN A 20 9.63 38.93 11.38
C ASN A 20 8.27 38.56 12.00
N LYS A 21 8.01 38.95 13.26
CA LYS A 21 6.71 38.69 13.93
C LYS A 21 5.74 39.89 13.93
N ASN A 22 6.17 41.06 13.45
CA ASN A 22 5.37 42.28 13.42
C ASN A 22 5.19 42.86 12.00
N SER A 23 5.17 42.03 10.96
CA SER A 23 4.62 42.44 9.66
C SER A 23 3.12 42.18 9.64
N ALA A 24 2.41 43.30 9.75
CA ALA A 24 1.01 43.56 9.45
C ALA A 24 0.28 42.50 8.61
N ILE A 25 -0.89 42.11 9.13
CA ILE A 25 -2.18 41.99 8.43
C ILE A 25 -2.02 42.10 6.90
N LEU A 26 -1.97 40.95 6.24
CA LEU A 26 -2.09 40.86 4.78
C LEU A 26 -3.51 41.31 4.39
N PRO A 27 -3.69 42.36 3.56
CA PRO A 27 -4.98 42.62 2.97
C PRO A 27 -5.35 41.45 2.06
N ALA A 28 -6.51 40.86 2.35
CA ALA A 28 -7.17 39.87 1.51
C ALA A 28 -7.68 40.55 0.23
N SER A 29 -6.80 40.76 -0.75
CA SER A 29 -7.16 41.07 -2.14
C SER A 29 -5.90 41.20 -3.01
N LEU A 30 -5.20 40.08 -3.24
CA LEU A 30 -4.44 39.95 -4.48
C LEU A 30 -5.39 39.36 -5.51
N GLU A 31 -6.14 40.27 -6.14
CA GLU A 31 -6.77 40.01 -7.42
C GLU A 31 -5.76 39.42 -8.38
N LYS A 32 -6.26 38.60 -9.31
CA LYS A 32 -5.54 37.89 -10.37
C LYS A 32 -4.79 38.85 -11.31
N GLY A 33 -3.72 39.47 -10.84
CA GLY A 33 -2.72 40.11 -11.68
C GLY A 33 -1.81 39.04 -12.24
N GLU A 34 -1.76 38.91 -13.56
CA GLU A 34 -0.72 38.11 -14.21
C GLU A 34 0.64 38.66 -13.81
N VAL A 35 1.32 37.99 -12.88
CA VAL A 35 2.74 38.27 -12.58
C VAL A 35 3.52 37.87 -13.83
N LYS A 36 3.79 38.86 -14.68
CA LYS A 36 4.64 38.71 -15.86
C LYS A 36 6.09 38.82 -15.42
N SER A 37 6.87 37.80 -15.74
CA SER A 37 8.31 37.82 -15.53
C SER A 37 8.95 38.77 -16.55
N ILE A 38 9.94 39.54 -16.12
CA ILE A 38 10.76 40.37 -17.02
C ILE A 38 11.67 39.49 -17.89
N ASP A 39 12.03 38.30 -17.39
CA ASP A 39 12.84 37.32 -18.10
C ASP A 39 11.96 36.38 -18.96
N PRO A 40 12.13 36.38 -20.30
CA PRO A 40 11.43 35.47 -21.20
C PRO A 40 11.71 33.98 -20.93
N GLN A 41 12.87 33.62 -20.38
CA GLN A 41 13.19 32.23 -20.07
C GLN A 41 12.34 31.70 -18.91
N LEU A 42 12.05 32.53 -17.91
CA LEU A 42 11.16 32.17 -16.81
C LEU A 42 9.71 31.99 -17.27
N GLU A 43 9.27 32.77 -18.26
CA GLU A 43 7.94 32.59 -18.86
C GLU A 43 7.84 31.26 -19.61
N ASN A 44 8.85 30.93 -20.43
CA ASN A 44 8.96 29.62 -21.09
C ASN A 44 8.98 28.45 -20.09
N LEU A 45 9.73 28.57 -18.99
CA LEU A 45 9.80 27.54 -17.95
C LEU A 45 8.45 27.36 -17.25
N ARG A 46 7.74 28.46 -16.95
CA ARG A 46 6.41 28.43 -16.35
C ARG A 46 5.42 27.71 -17.26
N ASP A 47 5.43 28.02 -18.55
CA ASP A 47 4.48 27.44 -19.50
C ASP A 47 4.80 25.97 -19.79
N PHE A 48 6.08 25.59 -19.83
CA PHE A 48 6.48 24.19 -19.87
C PHE A 48 5.99 23.42 -18.62
N PHE A 49 6.13 24.01 -17.43
CA PHE A 49 5.62 23.41 -16.20
C PHE A 49 4.09 23.25 -16.21
N LYS A 50 3.33 24.24 -16.71
CA LYS A 50 1.88 24.11 -16.90
C LYS A 50 1.54 22.97 -17.87
N SER A 51 2.29 22.82 -18.96
CA SER A 51 2.13 21.72 -19.92
C SER A 51 2.35 20.36 -19.25
N LEU A 52 3.39 20.25 -18.42
CA LEU A 52 3.68 19.05 -17.63
C LEU A 52 2.53 18.71 -16.66
N LEU A 53 2.01 19.69 -15.93
CA LEU A 53 0.85 19.48 -15.03
C LEU A 53 -0.39 19.02 -15.81
N ASN A 54 -0.62 19.57 -17.00
CA ASN A 54 -1.72 19.12 -17.87
C ASN A 54 -1.49 17.70 -18.41
N ALA A 55 -0.25 17.29 -18.67
CA ALA A 55 0.08 15.91 -19.02
C ALA A 55 -0.27 14.95 -17.87
N HIS A 56 0.12 15.29 -16.63
CA HIS A 56 -0.24 14.49 -15.45
C HIS A 56 -1.76 14.35 -15.28
N ARG A 57 -2.51 15.45 -15.41
CA ARG A 57 -3.97 15.42 -15.34
C ARG A 57 -4.59 14.51 -16.41
N ARG A 58 -4.06 14.55 -17.63
CA ARG A 58 -4.47 13.65 -18.71
C ARG A 58 -4.17 12.19 -18.38
N THR A 59 -3.01 11.88 -17.79
CA THR A 59 -2.68 10.51 -17.34
C THR A 59 -3.66 9.99 -16.30
N ILE A 60 -4.03 10.81 -15.30
CA ILE A 60 -5.02 10.43 -14.30
C ILE A 60 -6.39 10.23 -14.93
N SER A 61 -6.80 11.13 -15.83
CA SER A 61 -8.09 11.01 -16.54
C SER A 61 -8.15 9.73 -17.38
N ALA A 62 -7.10 9.43 -18.15
CA ALA A 62 -6.99 8.18 -18.91
C ALA A 62 -6.99 6.93 -18.01
N SER A 63 -6.44 7.03 -16.80
CA SER A 63 -6.46 5.94 -15.82
C SER A 63 -7.87 5.68 -15.29
N ILE A 64 -8.67 6.73 -15.11
CA ILE A 64 -10.09 6.63 -14.72
C ILE A 64 -10.90 5.99 -15.85
N GLU A 65 -10.74 6.45 -17.09
CA GLU A 65 -11.39 5.87 -18.28
C GLU A 65 -11.04 4.39 -18.45
N PHE A 66 -9.76 4.03 -18.26
CA PHE A 66 -9.33 2.64 -18.30
C PHE A 66 -9.98 1.80 -17.19
N GLY A 67 -10.06 2.35 -15.96
CA GLY A 67 -10.77 1.70 -14.86
C GLY A 67 -12.26 1.51 -15.12
N GLU A 68 -12.91 2.42 -15.86
CA GLU A 68 -14.29 2.26 -16.32
C GLU A 68 -14.43 1.08 -17.29
N GLN A 69 -13.52 0.94 -18.25
CA GLN A 69 -13.52 -0.20 -19.18
C GLN A 69 -13.31 -1.53 -18.46
N LEU A 70 -12.40 -1.56 -17.47
CA LEU A 70 -12.23 -2.72 -16.60
C LEU A 70 -13.50 -3.03 -15.81
N HIS A 71 -14.22 -2.01 -15.34
CA HIS A 71 -15.48 -2.19 -14.64
C HIS A 71 -16.55 -2.78 -15.57
N LYS A 72 -16.66 -2.30 -16.80
CA LYS A 72 -17.57 -2.86 -17.82
C LYS A 72 -17.24 -4.32 -18.12
N ALA A 73 -15.96 -4.65 -18.31
CA ALA A 73 -15.50 -6.02 -18.49
C ALA A 73 -15.81 -6.91 -17.27
N LYS A 74 -15.62 -6.38 -16.05
CA LYS A 74 -15.98 -7.09 -14.82
C LYS A 74 -17.48 -7.40 -14.74
N VAL A 75 -18.33 -6.45 -15.13
CA VAL A 75 -19.79 -6.64 -15.13
C VAL A 75 -20.22 -7.67 -16.17
N SER A 76 -19.60 -7.68 -17.37
CA SER A 76 -19.95 -8.65 -18.41
C SER A 76 -19.52 -10.08 -18.10
N ILE A 77 -18.40 -10.26 -17.40
CA ILE A 77 -17.88 -11.58 -17.00
C ILE A 77 -18.66 -12.17 -15.82
N GLY A 78 -19.18 -11.33 -14.92
CA GLY A 78 -19.89 -11.76 -13.71
C GLY A 78 -18.99 -11.95 -12.48
N HIS A 79 -19.60 -12.22 -11.33
CA HIS A 79 -18.88 -12.34 -10.05
C HIS A 79 -17.91 -13.53 -10.04
N GLY A 80 -16.67 -13.29 -9.58
CA GLY A 80 -15.67 -14.33 -9.29
C GLY A 80 -14.84 -14.83 -10.48
N GLY A 81 -15.16 -14.44 -11.72
CA GLY A 81 -14.41 -14.85 -12.91
C GLY A 81 -13.44 -13.80 -13.46
N PHE A 82 -13.48 -12.57 -12.94
CA PHE A 82 -12.75 -11.44 -13.52
C PHE A 82 -11.23 -11.55 -13.35
N ILE A 83 -10.74 -11.95 -12.18
CA ILE A 83 -9.29 -12.07 -11.95
C ILE A 83 -8.69 -13.18 -12.79
N ASP A 84 -9.35 -14.34 -12.84
CA ASP A 84 -8.93 -15.46 -13.70
C ASP A 84 -8.90 -15.06 -15.17
N TYR A 85 -9.87 -14.25 -15.62
CA TYR A 85 -9.89 -13.72 -16.97
C TYR A 85 -8.68 -12.81 -17.25
N ILE A 86 -8.31 -11.92 -16.32
CA ILE A 86 -7.13 -11.06 -16.47
C ILE A 86 -5.83 -11.88 -16.47
N GLU A 87 -5.67 -12.81 -15.53
CA GLU A 87 -4.43 -13.61 -15.43
C GLU A 87 -4.25 -14.56 -16.63
N LYS A 88 -5.32 -15.19 -17.12
CA LYS A 88 -5.25 -16.03 -18.34
C LYS A 88 -4.84 -15.24 -19.59
N ASN A 89 -5.23 -13.97 -19.68
CA ASN A 89 -4.96 -13.10 -20.83
C ASN A 89 -3.79 -12.14 -20.62
N LYS A 90 -3.04 -12.27 -19.52
CA LYS A 90 -1.96 -11.36 -19.13
C LYS A 90 -0.92 -11.12 -20.22
N GLY A 91 -0.58 -12.15 -20.98
CA GLY A 91 0.38 -12.05 -22.09
C GLY A 91 -0.08 -11.13 -23.23
N TYR A 92 -1.40 -11.05 -23.48
CA TYR A 92 -1.98 -10.16 -24.48
C TYR A 92 -2.26 -8.76 -23.90
N LEU A 93 -2.77 -8.70 -22.68
CA LEU A 93 -3.18 -7.46 -22.03
C LEU A 93 -2.00 -6.58 -21.58
N GLY A 94 -0.85 -7.18 -21.29
CA GLY A 94 0.35 -6.45 -20.84
C GLY A 94 0.26 -5.91 -19.40
N PHE A 95 -0.76 -6.28 -18.64
CA PHE A 95 -0.93 -5.92 -17.23
C PHE A 95 -1.44 -7.12 -16.41
N ASP A 96 -1.22 -7.07 -15.10
CA ASP A 96 -1.58 -8.15 -14.16
C ASP A 96 -2.81 -7.82 -13.31
N ARG A 97 -3.23 -8.80 -12.50
CA ARG A 97 -4.27 -8.64 -11.46
C ARG A 97 -4.11 -7.38 -10.61
N ARG A 98 -2.88 -7.05 -10.20
CA ARG A 98 -2.61 -5.92 -9.29
C ARG A 98 -2.84 -4.59 -9.99
N ALA A 99 -2.35 -4.46 -11.22
CA ALA A 99 -2.61 -3.29 -12.05
C ALA A 99 -4.11 -3.11 -12.28
N ALA A 100 -4.82 -4.18 -12.68
CA ALA A 100 -6.27 -4.14 -12.88
C ALA A 100 -7.03 -3.69 -11.63
N SER A 101 -6.67 -4.23 -10.47
CA SER A 101 -7.25 -3.84 -9.18
C SER A 101 -7.00 -2.36 -8.84
N ASN A 102 -5.80 -1.86 -9.08
CA ASN A 102 -5.47 -0.44 -8.85
C ASN A 102 -6.30 0.50 -9.72
N TYR A 103 -6.43 0.20 -11.02
CA TYR A 103 -7.22 1.04 -11.94
C TYR A 103 -8.72 0.96 -11.64
N LEU A 104 -9.24 -0.21 -11.27
CA LEU A 104 -10.61 -0.34 -10.76
C LEU A 104 -10.83 0.53 -9.52
N ARG A 105 -9.88 0.53 -8.58
CA ARG A 105 -9.96 1.36 -7.37
C ARG A 105 -9.94 2.85 -7.70
N ILE A 106 -9.09 3.27 -8.64
CA ILE A 106 -9.04 4.65 -9.15
C ILE A 106 -10.38 5.08 -9.73
N TYR A 107 -11.03 4.23 -10.52
CA TYR A 107 -12.35 4.52 -11.08
C TYR A 107 -13.44 4.60 -9.99
N GLN A 108 -13.48 3.64 -9.06
CA GLN A 108 -14.47 3.61 -7.98
C GLN A 108 -14.37 4.81 -7.03
N PHE A 109 -13.14 5.25 -6.76
CA PHE A 109 -12.84 6.30 -5.77
C PHE A 109 -12.30 7.58 -6.41
N GLN A 110 -12.62 7.82 -7.68
CA GLN A 110 -12.12 8.97 -8.46
C GLN A 110 -12.36 10.32 -7.79
N HIS A 111 -13.43 10.44 -7.00
CA HIS A 111 -13.80 11.65 -6.26
C HIS A 111 -12.86 12.00 -5.11
N PHE A 112 -12.05 11.04 -4.63
CA PHE A 112 -11.05 11.27 -3.58
C PHE A 112 -9.66 11.65 -4.14
N ILE A 113 -9.48 11.65 -5.46
CA ILE A 113 -8.20 11.97 -6.07
C ILE A 113 -8.00 13.49 -6.08
N SER A 114 -6.87 13.96 -5.54
CA SER A 114 -6.53 15.38 -5.53
C SER A 114 -6.25 15.90 -6.94
N LYS A 115 -6.54 17.18 -7.20
CA LYS A 115 -6.15 17.85 -8.45
C LYS A 115 -4.63 17.98 -8.62
N ASP A 116 -3.88 17.79 -7.54
CA ASP A 116 -2.42 17.87 -7.48
C ASP A 116 -1.74 16.50 -7.62
N SER A 117 -2.50 15.40 -7.74
CA SER A 117 -1.94 14.07 -7.95
C SER A 117 -1.25 14.01 -9.31
N LYS A 118 0.06 13.71 -9.31
CA LYS A 118 0.89 13.69 -10.53
C LYS A 118 1.04 12.29 -11.12
N THR A 119 0.98 11.29 -10.25
CA THR A 119 1.18 9.89 -10.62
C THR A 119 0.02 9.03 -10.15
N ILE A 120 -0.10 7.84 -10.75
CA ILE A 120 -1.07 6.81 -10.34
C ILE A 120 -0.86 6.43 -8.87
N GLN A 121 0.40 6.37 -8.40
CA GLN A 121 0.70 6.05 -7.00
C GLN A 121 0.25 7.15 -6.05
N ASP A 122 0.36 8.43 -6.44
CA ASP A 122 -0.18 9.53 -5.66
C ASP A 122 -1.70 9.44 -5.57
N ALA A 123 -2.38 9.17 -6.69
CA ALA A 123 -3.84 8.97 -6.69
C ALA A 123 -4.27 7.82 -5.77
N ILE A 124 -3.57 6.68 -5.80
CA ILE A 124 -3.84 5.54 -4.90
C ILE A 124 -3.59 5.92 -3.44
N ARG A 125 -2.54 6.70 -3.16
CA ARG A 125 -2.24 7.17 -1.81
C ARG A 125 -3.34 8.10 -1.30
N ASP A 126 -3.82 9.01 -2.13
CA ASP A 126 -4.90 9.94 -1.79
C ASP A 126 -6.19 9.17 -1.48
N ILE A 127 -6.53 8.17 -2.30
CA ILE A 127 -7.65 7.26 -2.05
C ILE A 127 -7.46 6.55 -0.71
N ARG A 128 -6.31 5.91 -0.46
CA ARG A 128 -6.05 5.19 0.81
C ARG A 128 -6.09 6.10 2.03
N ALA A 129 -5.66 7.36 1.90
CA ALA A 129 -5.72 8.32 2.97
C ALA A 129 -7.17 8.70 3.28
N ALA A 130 -7.98 8.93 2.25
CA ALA A 130 -9.40 9.27 2.37
C ALA A 130 -10.27 8.09 2.85
N THR A 131 -9.90 6.86 2.51
CA THR A 131 -10.68 5.66 2.87
C THR A 131 -10.17 4.94 4.13
N LYS A 132 -9.13 5.45 4.80
CA LYS A 132 -8.48 4.80 5.95
C LYS A 132 -9.42 4.49 7.12
N GLU A 133 -10.46 5.29 7.29
CA GLU A 133 -11.45 5.17 8.38
C GLU A 133 -12.81 4.67 7.89
N LEU A 134 -12.98 4.50 6.57
CA LEU A 134 -14.18 3.90 6.01
C LEU A 134 -14.05 2.37 6.12
N PRO A 135 -15.14 1.65 6.42
CA PRO A 135 -15.16 0.21 6.24
C PRO A 135 -14.75 -0.06 4.79
N GLU A 136 -13.72 -0.89 4.58
CA GLU A 136 -13.32 -1.30 3.23
C GLU A 136 -14.58 -1.73 2.50
N PRO A 137 -14.85 -1.18 1.30
CA PRO A 137 -16.07 -1.49 0.59
C PRO A 137 -16.18 -3.01 0.50
N ASP A 138 -17.37 -3.55 0.74
CA ASP A 138 -17.64 -4.98 0.59
C ASP A 138 -17.12 -5.53 -0.74
N SER A 139 -17.02 -4.68 -1.79
CA SER A 139 -16.40 -5.02 -3.06
C SER A 139 -14.90 -5.34 -3.00
N GLU A 140 -14.10 -4.78 -2.08
CA GLU A 140 -12.68 -5.17 -1.89
C GLU A 140 -12.54 -6.48 -1.11
N ASN A 141 -13.41 -6.70 -0.12
CA ASN A 141 -13.49 -8.01 0.55
C ASN A 141 -14.09 -9.11 -0.35
N ARG A 142 -14.93 -8.74 -1.31
CA ARG A 142 -15.50 -9.60 -2.37
C ARG A 142 -14.69 -9.61 -3.67
N LEU A 143 -13.63 -8.80 -3.79
CA LEU A 143 -12.64 -8.83 -4.89
C LEU A 143 -11.67 -10.01 -4.71
N GLU A 144 -12.19 -11.10 -4.15
CA GLU A 144 -11.56 -12.40 -4.05
C GLU A 144 -10.43 -12.42 -3.01
N LYS A 145 -10.80 -12.78 -1.75
CA LYS A 145 -10.01 -13.81 -1.07
C LYS A 145 -9.80 -14.91 -2.10
N GLU A 146 -8.54 -15.24 -2.41
CA GLU A 146 -8.20 -16.33 -3.33
C GLU A 146 -9.11 -17.53 -3.06
N ILE A 147 -9.88 -17.97 -4.07
CA ILE A 147 -10.80 -19.11 -3.93
C ILE A 147 -9.99 -20.43 -3.77
N ASN A 148 -8.68 -20.36 -4.01
CA ASN A 148 -7.67 -21.20 -3.36
C ASN A 148 -6.39 -20.35 -3.23
N PRO A 149 -6.02 -19.81 -2.06
CA PRO A 149 -4.62 -19.46 -1.86
C PRO A 149 -3.82 -20.72 -2.17
N LEU A 150 -2.69 -20.60 -2.89
CA LEU A 150 -1.67 -21.65 -2.81
C LEU A 150 -1.43 -21.81 -1.31
N ASP A 151 -1.92 -22.92 -0.77
CA ASP A 151 -1.91 -23.22 0.64
C ASP A 151 -0.48 -23.61 1.02
N TYR A 152 0.46 -22.67 0.82
CA TYR A 152 1.58 -22.60 1.71
C TYR A 152 0.95 -22.40 3.08
N SER A 153 0.88 -23.50 3.82
CA SER A 153 0.51 -23.58 5.23
C SER A 153 1.41 -22.64 6.05
N TYR A 154 1.16 -21.35 5.92
CA TYR A 154 1.83 -20.23 6.59
C TYR A 154 1.16 -19.94 7.94
N SER A 155 0.28 -20.84 8.41
CA SER A 155 -0.79 -20.47 9.34
C SER A 155 -0.66 -21.03 10.76
N LYS A 156 0.35 -21.85 11.10
CA LYS A 156 0.51 -22.36 12.48
C LYS A 156 1.84 -22.00 13.14
N ALA A 157 2.98 -22.21 12.47
CA ALA A 157 4.30 -21.85 12.99
C ALA A 157 4.46 -20.33 13.22
N LYS A 158 3.90 -19.51 12.34
CA LYS A 158 3.93 -18.05 12.49
C LYS A 158 3.02 -17.58 13.65
N LYS A 159 1.87 -18.22 13.88
CA LYS A 159 1.01 -17.96 15.05
C LYS A 159 1.70 -18.35 16.36
N LEU A 160 2.38 -19.50 16.39
CA LEU A 160 3.23 -19.94 17.50
C LEU A 160 4.37 -18.96 17.75
N TYR A 161 5.07 -18.52 16.71
CA TYR A 161 6.12 -17.50 16.80
C TYR A 161 5.58 -16.16 17.31
N TYR A 162 4.40 -15.72 16.86
CA TYR A 162 3.77 -14.50 17.36
C TYR A 162 3.34 -14.62 18.83
N GLN A 163 2.77 -15.76 19.25
CA GLN A 163 2.43 -16.01 20.65
C GLN A 163 3.68 -16.09 21.54
N PHE A 164 4.72 -16.76 21.07
CA PHE A 164 6.03 -16.83 21.72
C PHE A 164 6.67 -15.44 21.83
N LYS A 165 6.71 -14.66 20.75
CA LYS A 165 7.27 -13.30 20.74
C LYS A 165 6.49 -12.31 21.60
N LYS A 166 5.16 -12.47 21.69
CA LYS A 166 4.28 -11.64 22.53
C LYS A 166 4.44 -11.97 24.02
N ASN A 167 4.62 -13.24 24.36
CA ASN A 167 4.73 -13.70 25.75
C ASN A 167 6.18 -13.80 26.26
N GLY A 168 7.17 -13.87 25.38
CA GLY A 168 8.59 -14.11 25.67
C GLY A 168 9.39 -12.88 26.11
N LYS A 169 8.74 -11.73 26.36
CA LYS A 169 9.42 -10.51 26.86
C LYS A 169 9.40 -10.35 28.39
N GLY A 170 8.81 -11.28 29.13
CA GLY A 170 8.80 -11.26 30.59
C GLY A 170 9.64 -12.40 31.19
N LYS A 171 10.41 -12.12 32.25
CA LYS A 171 11.19 -13.12 33.03
C LYS A 171 10.34 -14.20 33.73
N LYS A 172 9.04 -14.29 33.43
CA LYS A 172 8.14 -15.35 33.90
C LYS A 172 7.75 -16.14 32.66
N GLY A 173 8.15 -17.42 32.61
CA GLY A 173 7.96 -18.30 31.46
C GLY A 173 6.51 -18.39 30.96
N LEU A 174 6.32 -19.11 29.85
CA LEU A 174 5.02 -19.31 29.22
C LEU A 174 3.99 -19.85 30.24
N LYS A 175 2.77 -19.30 30.23
CA LYS A 175 1.69 -19.78 31.09
C LYS A 175 1.36 -21.23 30.74
N LYS A 176 1.13 -22.07 31.76
CA LYS A 176 0.87 -23.52 31.63
C LYS A 176 -0.12 -23.90 30.51
N PRO A 177 -1.28 -23.22 30.33
CA PRO A 177 -2.22 -23.55 29.24
C PRO A 177 -1.63 -23.36 27.84
N VAL A 178 -0.71 -22.40 27.67
CA VAL A 178 -0.02 -22.15 26.40
C VAL A 178 1.03 -23.23 26.15
N VAL A 179 1.74 -23.65 27.20
CA VAL A 179 2.71 -24.76 27.12
C VAL A 179 2.00 -26.07 26.77
N ASP A 180 0.88 -26.36 27.42
CA ASP A 180 0.10 -27.59 27.18
C ASP A 180 -0.45 -27.62 25.74
N TYR A 181 -0.91 -26.48 25.23
CA TYR A 181 -1.32 -26.35 23.82
C TYR A 181 -0.15 -26.59 22.85
N ILE A 182 1.02 -25.98 23.12
CA ILE A 182 2.22 -26.17 22.28
C ILE A 182 2.66 -27.64 22.31
N LYS A 183 2.67 -28.26 23.48
CA LYS A 183 3.10 -29.65 23.67
C LYS A 183 2.19 -30.60 22.90
N ARG A 184 0.87 -30.46 23.08
CA ARG A 184 -0.12 -31.26 22.36
C ARG A 184 -0.02 -31.07 20.84
N PHE A 185 0.23 -29.84 20.39
CA PHE A 185 0.44 -29.56 18.97
C PHE A 185 1.67 -30.27 18.40
N ILE A 186 2.79 -30.25 19.12
CA ILE A 186 4.03 -30.94 18.70
C ILE A 186 3.80 -32.46 18.67
N GLU A 187 3.13 -33.01 19.68
CA GLU A 187 2.79 -34.44 19.73
C GLU A 187 1.89 -34.85 18.55
N GLU A 188 0.87 -34.05 18.22
CA GLU A 188 -0.02 -34.29 17.08
C GLU A 188 0.73 -34.25 15.72
N GLU A 189 1.66 -33.30 15.53
CA GLU A 189 2.45 -33.23 14.29
C GLU A 189 3.49 -34.36 14.19
N ILE A 190 4.11 -34.78 15.30
CA ILE A 190 5.02 -35.94 15.31
C ILE A 190 4.27 -37.21 14.92
N VAL A 191 3.08 -37.45 15.47
CA VAL A 191 2.27 -38.62 15.11
C VAL A 191 1.89 -38.57 13.63
N LYS A 192 1.55 -37.39 13.10
CA LYS A 192 1.17 -37.23 11.70
C LYS A 192 2.32 -37.53 10.74
N GLU A 193 3.52 -36.98 10.98
CA GLU A 193 4.69 -37.29 10.14
C GLU A 193 5.13 -38.75 10.30
N ASN A 194 5.08 -39.32 11.51
CA ASN A 194 5.38 -40.74 11.71
C ASN A 194 4.41 -41.64 10.94
N ASN A 195 3.11 -41.34 10.94
CA ASN A 195 2.13 -42.12 10.18
C ASN A 195 2.39 -42.04 8.68
N LYS A 196 2.69 -40.84 8.16
CA LYS A 196 3.05 -40.65 6.76
C LYS A 196 4.32 -41.43 6.37
N HIS A 197 5.34 -41.42 7.23
CA HIS A 197 6.54 -42.20 6.99
C HIS A 197 6.28 -43.71 7.08
N ASN A 198 5.43 -44.15 8.02
CA ASN A 198 5.04 -45.55 8.13
C ASN A 198 4.25 -46.03 6.91
N GLU A 199 3.37 -45.20 6.34
CA GLU A 199 2.66 -45.50 5.09
C GLU A 199 3.63 -45.69 3.93
N ILE A 200 4.64 -44.81 3.82
CA ILE A 200 5.69 -44.91 2.79
C ILE A 200 6.54 -46.18 3.00
N ILE A 201 6.92 -46.49 4.24
CA ILE A 201 7.68 -47.69 4.56
C ILE A 201 6.85 -48.94 4.24
N SER A 202 5.58 -48.98 4.63
CA SER A 202 4.67 -50.09 4.31
C SER A 202 4.46 -50.27 2.81
N SER A 203 4.38 -49.20 2.03
CA SER A 203 4.31 -49.32 0.57
C SER A 203 5.59 -49.95 0.00
N LEU A 204 6.75 -49.53 0.48
CA LEU A 204 8.04 -50.06 0.03
C LEU A 204 8.27 -51.51 0.48
N GLU A 205 7.82 -51.88 1.68
CA GLU A 205 7.85 -53.27 2.16
C GLU A 205 6.93 -54.19 1.34
N ASN A 206 5.77 -53.70 0.92
CA ASN A 206 4.89 -54.44 0.02
C ASN A 206 5.52 -54.62 -1.36
N ASP A 207 6.15 -53.59 -1.90
CA ASP A 207 6.89 -53.67 -3.16
C ASP A 207 8.06 -54.66 -3.07
N LEU A 208 8.76 -54.71 -1.92
CA LEU A 208 9.85 -55.67 -1.70
C LEU A 208 9.38 -57.13 -1.54
N LYS A 209 8.15 -57.38 -1.09
CA LYS A 209 7.57 -58.73 -0.99
C LYS A 209 7.04 -59.29 -2.32
N LEU A 210 6.93 -58.43 -3.34
CA LEU A 210 6.50 -58.79 -4.69
C LEU A 210 7.67 -59.23 -5.60
N PHE A 211 8.90 -59.20 -5.09
CA PHE A 211 10.11 -59.78 -5.67
C PHE A 211 10.54 -61.04 -4.89
#